data_AF-A0A434PE64-F1
#
_entry.id   AF-A0A434PE64-F1
#
_cell.length_a   1.000
_cell.length_b   1.000
_cell.length_c   1.000
_cell.angle_alpha   90.00
_cell.angle_beta   90.00
_cell.angle_gamma   90.00
#
_symmetry.space_group_name_H-M   'P 1'
#
loop_
_entity.id
_entity.type
_entity.pdbx_description
1 polymer ?
#
loop_
_entity_poly.entity_id
_entity_poly.type
_entity_poly.pdbx_seq_one_letter_code
_entity_poly.pdbx_strand_id
1 'polypeptide(L)'
;MSDRPSEWDKYLLGSVLFISLLIGGGTASGLYTDTLIEVAAIVSAAAVFSQTSGQRIPYTILWLLIFAVALVILQIVPLPAAILNGLRPEPLLGDSWLAGQSGFRFVSVGVGRTIECLLYLVASAAFFLSVLRLRTEQVQGLLPFFFMGVICNGLAGAIQYSLSDDIAVEGLLPFTINAGLFANENHFAALLFVSIPFVAYYSLFR
;
A
#
# COMPACT_ATOMS: atom_id res chain seq x y z
N MET A 1 -15.32 10.12 -32.59
CA MET A 1 -15.15 9.09 -31.55
C MET A 1 -15.41 9.77 -30.22
N SER A 2 -16.30 9.20 -29.41
CA SER A 2 -16.81 9.85 -28.19
C SER A 2 -15.69 9.96 -27.14
N ASP A 3 -15.18 11.17 -26.91
CA ASP A 3 -14.29 11.57 -25.80
C ASP A 3 -15.03 11.51 -24.44
N ARG A 4 -15.70 10.38 -24.16
CA ARG A 4 -16.20 10.10 -22.81
C ARG A 4 -15.13 9.25 -22.13
N PRO A 5 -14.49 9.76 -21.05
CA PRO A 5 -13.63 8.93 -20.22
C PRO A 5 -14.39 7.66 -19.83
N SER A 6 -13.72 6.52 -19.86
CA SER A 6 -14.41 5.25 -19.63
C SER A 6 -14.99 5.23 -18.21
N GLU A 7 -16.28 4.91 -18.08
CA GLU A 7 -16.89 4.67 -16.76
C GLU A 7 -16.27 3.45 -16.05
N TRP A 8 -15.46 2.66 -16.77
CA TRP A 8 -14.80 1.46 -16.25
C TRP A 8 -13.67 1.75 -15.27
N ASP A 9 -13.05 2.94 -15.32
CA ASP A 9 -11.88 3.26 -14.51
C ASP A 9 -12.18 3.18 -13.00
N LYS A 10 -13.39 3.63 -12.60
CA LYS A 10 -13.84 3.55 -11.19
C LYS A 10 -14.06 2.10 -10.75
N TYR A 11 -14.55 1.23 -11.63
CA TYR A 11 -14.77 -0.18 -11.31
C TYR A 11 -13.44 -0.92 -11.20
N LEU A 12 -12.48 -0.59 -12.06
CA LEU A 12 -11.15 -1.17 -12.02
C LEU A 12 -10.41 -0.77 -10.74
N LEU A 13 -10.27 0.53 -10.46
CA LEU A 13 -9.60 1.02 -9.25
C LEU A 13 -10.38 0.63 -7.98
N GLY A 14 -11.71 0.68 -8.03
CA GLY A 14 -12.57 0.25 -6.91
C GLY A 14 -12.41 -1.23 -6.59
N SER A 15 -12.29 -2.10 -7.60
CA SER A 15 -12.04 -3.53 -7.39
C SER A 15 -10.66 -3.78 -6.77
N VAL A 16 -9.62 -3.08 -7.22
CA VAL A 16 -8.27 -3.16 -6.62
C VAL A 16 -8.32 -2.73 -5.15
N LEU A 17 -9.01 -1.63 -4.85
CA LEU A 17 -9.20 -1.14 -3.48
C LEU A 17 -9.97 -2.14 -2.61
N PHE A 18 -11.03 -2.74 -3.14
CA PHE A 18 -11.82 -3.73 -2.40
C PHE A 18 -10.99 -4.98 -2.10
N ILE A 19 -10.29 -5.51 -3.11
CA ILE A 19 -9.44 -6.69 -2.96
C ILE A 19 -8.31 -6.42 -1.97
N SER A 20 -7.67 -5.24 -2.01
CA SER A 20 -6.60 -4.90 -1.06
C SER A 20 -7.07 -4.86 0.39
N LEU A 21 -8.33 -4.50 0.64
CA LEU A 21 -8.93 -4.56 1.98
C LEU A 21 -9.30 -5.98 2.42
N LEU A 22 -9.53 -6.91 1.49
CA LEU A 22 -9.91 -8.28 1.82
C LEU A 22 -8.73 -9.22 2.03
N ILE A 23 -7.74 -9.17 1.13
CA ILE A 23 -6.61 -10.10 1.13
C ILE A 23 -5.28 -9.42 1.41
N GLY A 24 -5.27 -8.09 1.49
CA GLY A 24 -4.15 -7.35 2.05
C GLY A 24 -4.20 -7.38 3.58
N GLY A 25 -3.06 -7.09 4.21
CA GLY A 25 -3.00 -7.02 5.67
C GLY A 25 -2.00 -7.94 6.33
N GLY A 26 -1.21 -8.66 5.54
CA GLY A 26 -0.03 -9.35 6.03
C GLY A 26 1.03 -8.38 6.54
N THR A 27 1.79 -8.79 7.56
CA THR A 27 2.94 -8.03 8.09
C THR A 27 4.28 -8.61 7.68
N ALA A 28 4.27 -9.87 7.22
CA ALA A 28 5.46 -10.59 6.78
C ALA A 28 6.02 -10.04 5.47
N SER A 29 7.28 -10.35 5.21
CA SER A 29 7.97 -10.07 3.96
C SER A 29 7.68 -11.18 2.94
N GLY A 30 7.60 -10.82 1.65
CA GLY A 30 7.47 -11.78 0.55
C GLY A 30 6.13 -12.50 0.40
N LEU A 31 5.01 -11.94 0.89
CA LEU A 31 3.70 -12.55 0.72
C LEU A 31 3.19 -12.39 -0.72
N TYR A 32 2.72 -13.48 -1.33
CA TYR A 32 2.24 -13.43 -2.71
C TYR A 32 0.99 -12.57 -2.89
N THR A 33 0.15 -12.44 -1.84
CA THR A 33 -1.05 -11.59 -1.85
C THR A 33 -0.68 -10.12 -2.03
N ASP A 34 0.41 -9.69 -1.41
CA ASP A 34 0.90 -8.33 -1.52
C ASP A 34 1.39 -8.03 -2.94
N THR A 35 2.20 -8.94 -3.51
CA THR A 35 2.64 -8.83 -4.91
C THR A 35 1.46 -8.80 -5.89
N LEU A 36 0.41 -9.60 -5.66
CA LEU A 36 -0.79 -9.58 -6.50
C LEU A 36 -1.50 -8.22 -6.45
N ILE A 37 -1.64 -7.63 -5.25
CA ILE A 37 -2.24 -6.30 -5.07
C ILE A 37 -1.37 -5.24 -5.76
N GLU A 38 -0.04 -5.29 -5.58
CA GLU A 38 0.90 -4.35 -6.21
C GLU A 38 0.82 -4.40 -7.74
N VAL A 39 0.83 -5.60 -8.32
CA VAL A 39 0.69 -5.80 -9.78
C VAL A 39 -0.67 -5.29 -10.25
N ALA A 40 -1.76 -5.59 -9.53
CA ALA A 40 -3.08 -5.10 -9.89
C ALA A 40 -3.17 -3.57 -9.84
N ALA A 41 -2.55 -2.93 -8.84
CA ALA A 41 -2.44 -1.47 -8.73
C ALA A 41 -1.64 -0.86 -9.89
N ILE A 42 -0.50 -1.44 -10.26
CA ILE A 42 0.34 -0.94 -11.37
C ILE A 42 -0.36 -1.12 -12.72
N VAL A 43 -0.97 -2.29 -12.97
CA VAL A 43 -1.68 -2.58 -14.23
C VAL A 43 -2.91 -1.68 -14.37
N SER A 44 -3.69 -1.52 -13.29
CA SER A 44 -4.84 -0.61 -13.31
C SER A 44 -4.41 0.83 -13.51
N ALA A 45 -3.29 1.25 -12.91
CA ALA A 45 -2.74 2.57 -13.15
C ALA A 45 -2.34 2.76 -14.62
N ALA A 46 -1.60 1.82 -15.20
CA ALA A 46 -1.23 1.87 -16.62
C ALA A 46 -2.45 1.96 -17.54
N ALA A 47 -3.52 1.22 -17.24
CA ALA A 47 -4.78 1.30 -17.99
C ALA A 47 -5.42 2.69 -17.91
N VAL A 48 -5.48 3.30 -16.72
CA VAL A 48 -6.01 4.67 -16.53
C VAL A 48 -5.13 5.71 -17.24
N PHE A 49 -3.81 5.57 -17.18
CA PHE A 49 -2.86 6.48 -17.83
C PHE A 49 -2.81 6.37 -19.36
N SER A 50 -3.19 5.22 -19.92
CA SER A 50 -3.27 5.03 -21.37
C SER A 50 -4.39 5.84 -22.02
N GLN A 51 -5.36 6.30 -21.23
CA GLN A 51 -6.46 7.13 -21.71
C GLN A 51 -6.03 8.60 -21.79
N THR A 52 -6.37 9.24 -22.90
CA THR A 52 -6.05 10.65 -23.18
C THR A 52 -6.92 11.63 -22.38
N SER A 53 -8.07 11.17 -21.87
CA SER A 53 -9.01 11.97 -21.10
C SER A 53 -8.84 11.76 -19.60
N GLY A 54 -8.38 12.76 -18.87
CA GLY A 54 -8.29 12.71 -17.42
C GLY A 54 -7.94 14.08 -16.83
N GLN A 55 -8.12 14.23 -15.51
CA GLN A 55 -7.68 15.43 -14.83
C GLN A 55 -6.15 15.54 -14.87
N ARG A 56 -5.65 16.78 -14.96
CA ARG A 56 -4.21 17.03 -14.92
C ARG A 56 -3.71 16.82 -13.51
N ILE A 57 -2.64 16.06 -13.38
CA ILE A 57 -1.98 15.83 -12.10
C ILE A 57 -1.16 17.09 -11.76
N PRO A 58 -1.32 17.68 -10.57
CA PRO A 58 -0.54 18.84 -10.17
C PRO A 58 0.94 18.47 -10.01
N TYR A 59 1.83 19.29 -10.59
CA TYR A 59 3.28 19.04 -10.57
C TYR A 59 3.85 18.91 -9.16
N THR A 60 3.30 19.62 -8.18
CA THR A 60 3.75 19.53 -6.78
C THR A 60 3.60 18.11 -6.21
N ILE A 61 2.49 17.44 -6.51
CA ILE A 61 2.26 16.05 -6.06
C ILE A 61 3.24 15.12 -6.77
N LEU A 62 3.44 15.31 -8.09
CA LEU A 62 4.38 14.50 -8.86
C LEU A 62 5.81 14.63 -8.30
N TRP A 63 6.28 15.85 -8.05
CA TRP A 63 7.60 16.10 -7.46
C TRP A 63 7.73 15.53 -6.05
N LEU A 64 6.68 15.61 -5.23
CA LEU A 64 6.66 15.00 -3.90
C LEU A 64 6.85 13.48 -3.98
N LEU A 65 6.13 12.81 -4.89
CA LEU A 65 6.25 11.36 -5.09
C LEU A 65 7.62 10.97 -5.65
N ILE A 66 8.14 11.74 -6.63
CA ILE A 66 9.50 11.55 -7.15
C ILE A 66 10.52 11.68 -6.02
N PHE A 67 10.37 12.69 -5.15
CA PHE A 67 11.27 12.89 -4.02
C PHE A 67 11.17 11.72 -3.01
N ALA A 68 9.96 11.25 -2.69
CA ALA A 68 9.77 10.10 -1.82
C ALA A 68 10.45 8.83 -2.37
N VAL A 69 10.29 8.55 -3.67
CA VAL A 69 10.95 7.43 -4.36
C VAL A 69 12.47 7.61 -4.35
N ALA A 70 12.97 8.82 -4.64
CA ALA A 70 14.39 9.13 -4.62
C ALA A 70 15.02 8.91 -3.23
N LEU A 71 14.31 9.26 -2.15
CA LEU A 71 14.76 9.00 -0.78
C LEU A 71 14.90 7.50 -0.49
N VAL A 72 13.99 6.67 -0.96
CA VAL A 72 14.08 5.21 -0.77
C VAL A 72 15.20 4.62 -1.62
N ILE A 73 15.37 5.08 -2.87
CA ILE A 73 16.49 4.67 -3.73
C ILE A 73 17.84 5.04 -3.09
N LEU A 74 17.95 6.23 -2.50
CA LEU A 74 19.14 6.68 -1.78
C LEU A 74 19.51 5.70 -0.63
N GLN A 75 18.52 5.07 0.00
CA GLN A 75 18.77 4.07 1.05
C GLN A 75 19.46 2.79 0.51
N ILE A 76 19.35 2.53 -0.80
CA ILE A 76 19.93 1.38 -1.51
C ILE A 76 21.26 1.76 -2.18
N VAL A 77 21.70 3.02 -2.10
CA VAL A 77 23.00 3.43 -2.65
C VAL A 77 24.13 2.90 -1.76
N PRO A 78 25.11 2.15 -2.31
CA PRO A 78 26.29 1.76 -1.56
C PRO A 78 27.20 2.98 -1.36
N LEU A 79 27.49 3.32 -0.12
CA LEU A 79 28.40 4.41 0.25
C LEU A 79 29.67 3.85 0.90
N PRO A 80 30.81 4.56 0.80
CA PRO A 80 32.01 4.19 1.54
C PRO A 80 31.73 4.08 3.04
N ALA A 81 32.19 2.98 3.66
CA ALA A 81 31.95 2.69 5.07
C ALA A 81 32.46 3.81 6.00
N ALA A 82 33.52 4.53 5.59
CA ALA A 82 34.06 5.67 6.32
C ALA A 82 33.03 6.80 6.57
N ILE A 83 32.07 6.99 5.66
CA ILE A 83 31.01 8.00 5.81
C ILE A 83 29.97 7.56 6.85
N LEU A 84 29.73 6.25 6.95
CA LEU A 84 28.72 5.67 7.84
C LEU A 84 29.27 5.36 9.23
N ASN A 85 30.60 5.22 9.34
CA ASN A 85 31.31 5.05 10.61
C ASN A 85 31.11 6.32 11.47
N GLY A 86 30.45 6.19 12.62
CA GLY A 86 30.10 7.30 13.52
C GLY A 86 28.64 7.75 13.45
N LEU A 87 27.95 7.52 12.33
CA LEU A 87 26.51 7.78 12.22
C LEU A 87 25.65 6.58 12.69
N ARG A 88 26.25 5.38 12.74
CA ARG A 88 25.55 4.13 13.00
C ARG A 88 26.19 3.37 14.17
N PRO A 89 25.42 2.97 15.20
CA PRO A 89 25.90 2.14 16.30
C PRO A 89 26.49 0.80 15.83
N GLU A 90 27.49 0.29 16.53
CA GLU A 90 28.18 -0.98 16.22
C GLU A 90 27.25 -2.16 15.89
N PRO A 91 26.17 -2.45 16.66
CA PRO A 91 25.28 -3.57 16.34
C PRO A 91 24.49 -3.41 15.04
N LEU A 92 24.39 -2.19 14.50
CA LEU A 92 23.68 -1.90 13.24
C LEU A 92 24.64 -1.79 12.04
N LEU A 93 25.96 -1.83 12.28
CA LEU A 93 26.96 -1.79 11.21
C LEU A 93 26.86 -2.99 10.26
N GLY A 94 26.20 -4.07 10.70
CA GLY A 94 25.88 -5.24 9.91
C GLY A 94 27.13 -6.05 9.60
N ASP A 95 27.24 -7.24 10.19
CA ASP A 95 28.19 -8.27 9.74
C ASP A 95 27.69 -8.85 8.42
N SER A 96 27.71 -8.05 7.36
CA SER A 96 27.48 -8.63 6.04
C SER A 96 28.71 -9.48 5.72
N TRP A 97 28.47 -10.72 5.32
CA TRP A 97 29.47 -11.68 4.85
C TRP A 97 30.36 -11.14 3.70
N LEU A 98 29.99 -9.98 3.12
CA LEU A 98 30.71 -9.19 2.10
C LEU A 98 31.44 -7.93 2.65
N ALA A 99 31.12 -7.47 3.87
CA ALA A 99 31.70 -6.28 4.49
C ALA A 99 33.17 -6.48 4.94
N GLY A 100 33.62 -7.73 5.04
CA GLY A 100 35.03 -8.02 5.36
C GLY A 100 36.00 -7.67 4.23
N GLN A 101 35.53 -7.46 2.99
CA GLN A 101 36.41 -7.25 1.82
C GLN A 101 36.09 -6.01 0.99
N SER A 102 34.86 -5.48 1.04
CA SER A 102 34.48 -4.28 0.28
C SER A 102 34.24 -3.13 1.25
N GLY A 103 34.99 -2.04 1.10
CA GLY A 103 34.85 -0.82 1.92
C GLY A 103 33.55 -0.04 1.71
N PHE A 104 32.50 -0.68 1.16
CA PHE A 104 31.21 -0.08 0.85
C PHE A 104 30.09 -0.72 1.68
N ARG A 105 29.14 0.09 2.13
CA ARG A 105 27.97 -0.32 2.92
C ARG A 105 26.74 0.44 2.43
N PHE A 106 25.59 -0.22 2.47
CA PHE A 106 24.31 0.41 2.15
C PHE A 106 23.87 1.34 3.28
N VAL A 107 23.15 2.40 2.91
CA VAL A 107 22.53 3.33 3.87
C VAL A 107 21.43 2.63 4.68
N SER A 108 20.70 1.70 4.08
CA SER A 108 19.78 0.80 4.80
C SER A 108 20.51 -0.37 5.48
N VAL A 109 19.99 -0.81 6.63
CA VAL A 109 20.43 -2.05 7.31
C VAL A 109 19.78 -3.28 6.67
N GLY A 110 18.54 -3.14 6.19
CA GLY A 110 17.74 -4.22 5.64
C GLY A 110 17.38 -3.93 4.19
N VAL A 111 18.32 -4.12 3.26
CA VAL A 111 18.14 -3.81 1.84
C VAL A 111 16.92 -4.52 1.25
N GLY A 112 16.71 -5.80 1.59
CA GLY A 112 15.54 -6.55 1.14
C GLY A 112 14.22 -5.89 1.55
N ARG A 113 14.09 -5.52 2.83
CA ARG A 113 12.88 -4.83 3.33
C ARG A 113 12.73 -3.43 2.73
N THR A 114 13.83 -2.71 2.49
CA THR A 114 13.79 -1.41 1.79
C THR A 114 13.30 -1.55 0.35
N ILE A 115 13.70 -2.62 -0.37
CA ILE A 115 13.20 -2.91 -1.72
C ILE A 115 11.70 -3.22 -1.67
N GLU A 116 11.23 -4.02 -0.72
CA GLU A 116 9.80 -4.27 -0.55
C GLU A 116 9.03 -2.97 -0.28
N CYS A 117 9.52 -2.13 0.64
CA CYS A 117 8.92 -0.81 0.90
C CYS A 117 8.89 0.09 -0.35
N LEU A 118 9.91 -0.01 -1.22
CA LEU A 118 9.93 0.71 -2.49
C LEU A 118 8.81 0.22 -3.42
N LEU A 119 8.59 -1.09 -3.52
CA LEU A 119 7.53 -1.66 -4.35
C LEU A 119 6.15 -1.24 -3.84
N TYR A 120 5.91 -1.32 -2.53
CA TYR A 120 4.68 -0.81 -1.91
C TYR A 120 4.46 0.68 -2.19
N LEU A 121 5.51 1.50 -2.06
CA LEU A 121 5.43 2.94 -2.32
C LEU A 121 5.09 3.21 -3.78
N VAL A 122 5.72 2.51 -4.73
CA VAL A 122 5.46 2.67 -6.16
C VAL A 122 4.04 2.24 -6.52
N ALA A 123 3.56 1.10 -6.02
CA ALA A 123 2.20 0.63 -6.25
C ALA A 123 1.15 1.59 -5.67
N SER A 124 1.36 2.05 -4.43
CA SER A 124 0.48 3.01 -3.76
C SER A 124 0.48 4.37 -4.46
N ALA A 125 1.64 4.85 -4.88
CA ALA A 125 1.79 6.09 -5.65
C ALA A 125 1.10 5.98 -7.02
N ALA A 126 1.26 4.85 -7.72
CA ALA A 126 0.61 4.60 -9.00
C ALA A 126 -0.92 4.63 -8.84
N PHE A 127 -1.46 3.91 -7.85
CA PHE A 127 -2.89 3.92 -7.54
C PHE A 127 -3.39 5.33 -7.20
N PHE A 128 -2.69 6.05 -6.32
CA PHE A 128 -3.06 7.42 -5.93
C PHE A 128 -3.08 8.38 -7.13
N LEU A 129 -2.05 8.33 -7.97
CA LEU A 129 -1.97 9.15 -9.18
C LEU A 129 -3.09 8.82 -10.18
N SER A 130 -3.52 7.56 -10.25
CA SER A 130 -4.68 7.14 -11.05
C SER A 130 -6.00 7.65 -10.49
N VAL A 131 -6.17 7.66 -9.16
CA VAL A 131 -7.35 8.27 -8.54
C VAL A 131 -7.39 9.78 -8.82
N LEU A 132 -6.25 10.48 -8.81
CA LEU A 132 -6.19 11.91 -9.17
C LEU A 132 -6.55 12.21 -10.62
N ARG A 133 -6.46 11.23 -11.52
CA ARG A 133 -6.89 11.37 -12.93
C ARG A 133 -8.41 11.29 -13.09
N LEU A 134 -9.11 10.67 -12.14
CA LEU A 134 -10.55 10.47 -12.19
C LEU A 134 -11.32 11.78 -12.00
N ARG A 135 -12.54 11.82 -12.53
CA ARG A 135 -13.50 12.89 -12.22
C ARG A 135 -14.07 12.72 -10.82
N THR A 136 -14.56 13.80 -10.22
CA THR A 136 -15.11 13.81 -8.87
C THR A 136 -16.21 12.76 -8.67
N GLU A 137 -17.08 12.55 -9.65
CA GLU A 137 -18.16 11.55 -9.56
C GLU A 137 -17.60 10.12 -9.52
N GLN A 138 -16.52 9.86 -10.25
CA GLN A 138 -15.85 8.56 -10.29
C GLN A 138 -15.05 8.31 -9.00
N VAL A 139 -14.41 9.34 -8.44
CA VAL A 139 -13.75 9.26 -7.13
C VAL A 139 -14.76 8.93 -6.05
N GLN A 140 -15.91 9.62 -6.02
CA GLN A 140 -16.99 9.26 -5.09
C GLN A 140 -17.54 7.85 -5.36
N GLY A 141 -17.48 7.38 -6.60
CA GLY A 141 -17.81 6.01 -6.98
C GLY A 141 -16.88 4.93 -6.42
N LEU A 142 -15.72 5.30 -5.85
CA LEU A 142 -14.83 4.38 -5.13
C LEU A 142 -15.31 4.10 -3.69
N LEU A 143 -16.08 5.02 -3.09
CA LEU A 143 -16.53 4.90 -1.70
C LEU A 143 -17.33 3.61 -1.42
N PRO A 144 -18.26 3.16 -2.29
CA PRO A 144 -18.96 1.89 -2.07
C PRO A 144 -18.02 0.68 -1.97
N PHE A 145 -16.96 0.64 -2.78
CA PHE A 145 -15.97 -0.44 -2.73
C PHE A 145 -15.18 -0.42 -1.42
N PHE A 146 -14.78 0.78 -0.99
CA PHE A 146 -14.12 0.97 0.30
C PHE A 146 -15.02 0.53 1.45
N PHE A 147 -16.28 0.98 1.50
CA PHE A 147 -17.21 0.60 2.55
C PHE A 147 -17.52 -0.89 2.55
N MET A 148 -17.64 -1.53 1.39
CA MET A 148 -17.81 -2.97 1.32
C MET A 148 -16.62 -3.69 1.97
N GLY A 149 -15.39 -3.24 1.70
CA GLY A 149 -14.18 -3.79 2.35
C GLY A 149 -14.17 -3.57 3.86
N VAL A 150 -14.57 -2.39 4.33
CA VAL A 150 -14.70 -2.06 5.77
C VAL A 150 -15.76 -2.95 6.43
N ILE A 151 -16.92 -3.13 5.81
CA ILE A 151 -18.01 -3.97 6.32
C ILE A 151 -17.56 -5.42 6.39
N CYS A 152 -16.93 -5.96 5.34
CA CYS A 152 -16.38 -7.31 5.36
C CYS A 152 -15.38 -7.52 6.51
N ASN A 153 -14.47 -6.55 6.72
CA ASN A 153 -13.52 -6.59 7.83
C ASN A 153 -14.21 -6.48 9.20
N GLY A 154 -15.18 -5.59 9.34
CA GLY A 154 -15.94 -5.43 10.58
C GLY A 154 -16.76 -6.66 10.94
N LEU A 155 -17.40 -7.30 9.95
CA LEU A 155 -18.10 -8.58 10.13
C LEU A 155 -17.13 -9.70 10.52
N ALA A 156 -15.98 -9.81 9.85
CA ALA A 156 -14.96 -10.79 10.21
C ALA A 156 -14.46 -10.58 11.65
N GLY A 157 -14.22 -9.33 12.06
CA GLY A 157 -13.80 -9.01 13.41
C GLY A 157 -14.88 -9.29 14.46
N ALA A 158 -16.15 -9.00 14.15
CA ALA A 158 -17.27 -9.32 15.03
C ALA A 158 -17.46 -10.84 15.21
N ILE A 159 -17.30 -11.62 14.13
CA ILE A 159 -17.35 -13.09 14.17
C ILE A 159 -16.21 -13.63 15.05
N GLN A 160 -14.97 -13.16 14.85
CA GLN A 160 -13.81 -13.54 15.65
C GLN A 160 -14.03 -13.24 17.15
N TYR A 161 -14.50 -12.03 17.46
CA TYR A 161 -14.80 -11.65 18.84
C TYR A 161 -15.88 -12.52 19.49
N SER A 162 -16.88 -12.96 18.71
CA SER A 162 -17.98 -13.79 19.19
C SER A 162 -17.61 -15.25 19.43
N LEU A 163 -16.51 -15.77 18.85
CA LEU A 163 -16.15 -17.19 18.90
C LEU A 163 -15.22 -17.57 20.07
N SER A 164 -14.81 -16.58 20.88
CA SER A 164 -14.24 -16.63 22.24
C SER A 164 -13.03 -17.53 22.59
N ASP A 165 -12.73 -18.61 21.86
CA ASP A 165 -11.69 -19.58 22.28
C ASP A 165 -10.35 -19.40 21.54
N ASP A 166 -10.37 -18.98 20.28
CA ASP A 166 -9.16 -18.57 19.54
C ASP A 166 -9.54 -17.50 18.51
N ILE A 167 -8.92 -16.33 18.62
CA ILE A 167 -9.21 -15.16 17.77
C ILE A 167 -8.42 -15.25 16.45
N ALA A 168 -7.38 -16.10 16.43
CA ALA A 168 -6.51 -16.29 15.29
C ALA A 168 -7.09 -17.29 14.27
N VAL A 169 -7.18 -16.88 13.00
CA VAL A 169 -7.53 -17.77 11.89
C VAL A 169 -6.26 -18.09 11.10
N GLU A 170 -5.82 -19.34 11.17
CA GLU A 170 -4.67 -19.85 10.43
C GLU A 170 -5.08 -20.51 9.10
N GLY A 171 -4.22 -20.40 8.07
CA GLY A 171 -4.34 -21.16 6.82
C GLY A 171 -5.31 -20.63 5.77
N LEU A 172 -6.10 -19.59 6.06
CA LEU A 172 -6.99 -18.96 5.05
C LEU A 172 -6.22 -18.04 4.09
N LEU A 173 -5.27 -17.27 4.61
CA LEU A 173 -4.38 -16.37 3.89
C LEU A 173 -2.93 -16.79 4.16
N PRO A 174 -1.92 -16.29 3.41
CA PRO A 174 -0.51 -16.63 3.67
C PRO A 174 0.05 -16.03 4.98
N PHE A 175 -0.83 -15.54 5.85
CA PHE A 175 -0.55 -15.02 7.18
C PHE A 175 -1.70 -15.40 8.11
N THR A 176 -1.39 -15.49 9.41
CA THR A 176 -2.41 -15.67 10.45
C THR A 176 -3.23 -14.39 10.58
N ILE A 177 -4.55 -14.50 10.48
CA ILE A 177 -5.48 -13.39 10.66
C ILE A 177 -5.76 -13.25 12.15
N ASN A 178 -5.50 -12.08 12.72
CA ASN A 178 -5.67 -11.82 14.15
C ASN A 178 -6.80 -10.82 14.47
N ALA A 179 -7.18 -9.98 13.50
CA ALA A 179 -8.28 -9.04 13.69
C ALA A 179 -8.94 -8.67 12.35
N GLY A 180 -10.22 -8.99 12.21
CA GLY A 180 -10.93 -8.80 10.94
C GLY A 180 -10.35 -9.73 9.88
N LEU A 181 -9.78 -9.16 8.82
CA LEU A 181 -9.00 -9.90 7.81
C LEU A 181 -7.49 -9.57 7.87
N PHE A 182 -7.05 -8.80 8.87
CA PHE A 182 -5.66 -8.37 9.01
C PHE A 182 -4.86 -9.27 9.95
N ALA A 183 -3.56 -9.39 9.67
CA ALA A 183 -2.62 -10.05 10.58
C ALA A 183 -2.31 -9.22 11.83
N ASN A 184 -2.57 -7.91 11.79
CA ASN A 184 -2.21 -6.98 12.85
C ASN A 184 -3.44 -6.17 13.29
N GLU A 185 -3.73 -6.23 14.59
CA GLU A 185 -4.80 -5.48 15.24
C GLU A 185 -4.70 -3.96 14.98
N ASN A 186 -3.48 -3.43 14.91
CA ASN A 186 -3.25 -2.02 14.62
C ASN A 186 -3.67 -1.66 13.18
N HIS A 187 -3.52 -2.57 12.23
CA HIS A 187 -3.97 -2.34 10.84
C HIS A 187 -5.50 -2.33 10.77
N PHE A 188 -6.15 -3.26 11.49
CA PHE A 188 -7.61 -3.30 11.58
C PHE A 188 -8.17 -2.03 12.26
N ALA A 189 -7.60 -1.62 13.39
CA ALA A 189 -7.98 -0.38 14.09
C ALA A 189 -7.77 0.86 13.21
N ALA A 190 -6.66 0.92 12.46
CA ALA A 190 -6.40 2.01 11.52
C ALA A 190 -7.44 2.05 10.40
N LEU A 191 -7.86 0.90 9.85
CA LEU A 191 -8.93 0.85 8.83
C LEU A 191 -10.25 1.41 9.39
N LEU A 192 -10.65 0.99 10.59
CA LEU A 192 -11.87 1.50 11.22
C LEU A 192 -11.77 3.01 11.46
N PHE A 193 -10.65 3.50 11.99
CA PHE A 193 -10.43 4.91 12.25
C PHE A 193 -10.48 5.77 10.98
N VAL A 194 -9.80 5.33 9.91
CA VAL A 194 -9.81 6.02 8.62
C VAL A 194 -11.20 5.98 7.98
N SER A 195 -12.04 4.97 8.28
CA SER A 195 -13.38 4.88 7.73
C SER A 195 -14.35 5.94 8.27
N ILE A 196 -14.15 6.45 9.49
CA ILE A 196 -15.03 7.41 10.16
C ILE A 196 -15.31 8.66 9.32
N PRO A 197 -14.31 9.43 8.84
CA PRO A 197 -14.56 10.62 8.03
C PRO A 197 -15.30 10.31 6.73
N PHE A 198 -15.04 9.15 6.11
CA PHE A 198 -15.74 8.75 4.89
C PHE A 198 -17.20 8.41 5.16
N VAL A 199 -17.50 7.70 6.25
CA VAL A 199 -18.87 7.39 6.67
C VAL A 199 -19.62 8.69 6.98
N ALA A 200 -19.01 9.61 7.73
CA ALA A 200 -19.61 10.92 8.03
C ALA A 200 -19.86 11.74 6.77
N TYR A 201 -18.91 11.76 5.82
CA TYR A 201 -19.10 12.42 4.54
C TYR A 201 -20.27 11.81 3.75
N TYR A 202 -20.32 10.49 3.67
CA TYR A 202 -21.35 9.78 2.92
C TYR A 202 -22.74 9.91 3.54
N SER A 203 -22.85 9.97 4.87
CA SER A 203 -24.14 10.12 5.55
C SER A 203 -24.67 11.55 5.56
N LEU A 204 -23.80 12.56 5.51
CA LEU A 204 -24.20 13.97 5.59
C LEU A 204 -24.37 14.64 4.23
N PHE A 205 -23.63 14.20 3.20
CA PHE A 205 -23.56 14.90 1.91
C PHE A 205 -24.00 14.07 0.71
N ARG A 206 -24.44 12.83 0.92
CA ARG A 206 -25.06 11.98 -0.11
C ARG A 206 -26.40 11.45 0.36
#